data_AF-A0A8J9Z7Y0-F1
#
_entry.id   AF-A0A8J9Z7Y0-F1
#
_cell.length_a   1.000
_cell.length_b   1.000
_cell.length_c   1.000
_cell.angle_alpha   90.00
_cell.angle_beta   90.00
_cell.angle_gamma   90.00
#
_symmetry.space_group_name_H-M   'P 1'
#
loop_
_entity.id
_entity.type
_entity.pdbx_description
1 polymer ?
#
loop_
_entity_poly.entity_id
_entity_poly.type
_entity_poly.pdbx_seq_one_letter_code
_entity_poly.pdbx_strand_id
1 'polypeptide(L)'
;MKALEDLSTREELQRVLTSRITSEALEDTSIDTEALTDAWDSVASTLTTTARQVLGTTSKRNRDWFDEQRDDIRALLTEQHKAHATVLQNPTPVNRARLVEARSCAQRELRKMKNEWWTRLATEIQGYADK
;
A
#
# COMPACT_ATOMS: atom_id res chain seq x y z
N MET A 1 8.12 -4.08 -2.36
CA MET A 1 8.43 -5.12 -3.37
C MET A 1 9.36 -4.64 -4.48
N LYS A 2 9.31 -3.36 -4.93
CA LYS A 2 10.28 -2.79 -5.88
C LYS A 2 11.77 -3.01 -5.52
N ALA A 3 12.11 -3.13 -4.24
CA ALA A 3 13.47 -3.40 -3.79
C ALA A 3 14.02 -4.80 -4.17
N LEU A 4 13.16 -5.76 -4.54
CA LEU A 4 13.58 -7.08 -5.03
C LEU A 4 13.59 -7.18 -6.56
N GLU A 5 13.13 -6.13 -7.26
CA GLU A 5 13.23 -6.02 -8.72
C GLU A 5 14.63 -5.57 -9.15
N ASP A 6 15.38 -4.94 -8.23
CA ASP A 6 16.79 -4.59 -8.43
C ASP A 6 17.68 -5.82 -8.21
N LEU A 7 18.53 -6.11 -9.19
CA LEU A 7 19.42 -7.27 -9.18
C LEU A 7 20.50 -7.12 -8.09
N SER A 8 20.97 -5.89 -7.86
CA SER A 8 22.06 -5.60 -6.92
C SER A 8 21.64 -5.83 -5.46
N THR A 9 20.44 -5.42 -5.09
CA THR A 9 19.87 -5.64 -3.74
C THR A 9 19.60 -7.12 -3.48
N ARG A 10 19.20 -7.87 -4.51
CA ARG A 10 19.00 -9.32 -4.43
C ARG A 10 20.31 -10.05 -4.19
N GLU A 11 21.35 -9.71 -4.92
CA GLU A 11 22.68 -10.31 -4.77
C GLU A 11 23.28 -10.01 -3.39
N GLU A 12 23.12 -8.78 -2.89
CA GLU A 12 23.59 -8.41 -1.56
C GLU A 12 22.81 -9.14 -0.46
N LEU A 13 21.49 -9.27 -0.58
CA LEU A 13 20.69 -10.04 0.36
C LEU A 13 21.11 -11.52 0.37
N GLN A 14 21.32 -12.11 -0.81
CA GLN A 14 21.79 -13.48 -0.93
C GLN A 14 23.15 -13.66 -0.27
N ARG A 15 24.11 -12.77 -0.54
CA ARG A 15 25.46 -12.80 0.04
C ARG A 15 25.41 -12.74 1.57
N VAL A 16 24.64 -11.81 2.13
CA VAL A 16 24.55 -11.63 3.58
C VAL A 16 23.86 -12.83 4.24
N LEU A 17 22.77 -13.34 3.65
CA LEU A 17 22.09 -14.54 4.17
C LEU A 17 22.99 -15.76 4.17
N THR A 18 23.66 -16.04 3.05
CA THR A 18 24.57 -17.18 2.95
C THR A 18 25.66 -17.07 4.00
N SER A 19 26.26 -15.88 4.20
CA SER A 19 27.31 -15.70 5.21
C SER A 19 26.84 -15.90 6.66
N ARG A 20 25.60 -15.50 7.00
CA ARG A 20 25.09 -15.61 8.36
C ARG A 20 24.66 -17.03 8.68
N ILE A 21 23.91 -17.67 7.78
CA ILE A 21 23.44 -19.04 7.94
C ILE A 21 24.62 -20.03 7.95
N THR A 22 25.68 -19.79 7.16
CA THR A 22 26.87 -20.65 7.19
C THR A 22 27.77 -20.39 8.39
N SER A 23 27.78 -19.17 8.96
CA SER A 23 28.50 -18.86 10.20
C SER A 23 27.81 -19.42 11.45
N GLU A 24 26.48 -19.49 11.40
CA GLU A 24 25.60 -20.08 12.41
C GLU A 24 25.48 -21.60 12.18
N ALA A 25 26.58 -22.21 11.70
CA ALA A 25 26.67 -23.59 11.28
C ALA A 25 25.95 -24.46 12.31
N LEU A 26 24.87 -25.09 11.83
CA LEU A 26 24.09 -26.10 12.54
C LEU A 26 25.08 -27.14 13.07
N GLU A 27 25.52 -26.99 14.32
CA GLU A 27 26.19 -28.07 15.02
C GLU A 27 25.25 -29.27 14.92
N ASP A 28 25.81 -30.45 14.65
CA ASP A 28 25.08 -31.69 14.43
C ASP A 28 24.33 -32.06 15.72
N THR A 29 23.19 -31.42 15.95
CA THR A 29 22.39 -31.59 17.14
C THR A 29 21.63 -32.89 16.98
N SER A 30 22.04 -33.88 17.77
CA SER A 30 21.23 -35.03 18.19
C SER A 30 19.75 -34.69 18.11
N ILE A 31 18.99 -35.52 17.40
CA ILE A 31 17.57 -35.33 17.04
C ILE A 31 16.73 -35.26 18.31
N ASP A 32 16.68 -34.07 18.90
CA ASP A 32 15.72 -33.66 19.91
C ASP A 32 14.81 -32.61 19.26
N THR A 33 13.50 -32.82 19.38
CA THR A 33 12.52 -32.00 18.66
C THR A 33 12.56 -30.53 19.09
N GLU A 34 12.97 -30.26 20.33
CA GLU A 34 13.15 -28.91 20.86
C GLU A 34 14.35 -28.20 20.21
N ALA A 35 15.48 -28.91 20.05
CA ALA A 35 16.66 -28.38 19.37
C ALA A 35 16.39 -28.07 17.88
N LEU A 36 15.53 -28.86 17.23
CA LEU A 36 15.11 -28.60 15.85
C LEU A 36 14.25 -27.35 15.74
N THR A 37 13.29 -27.15 16.66
CA THR A 37 12.48 -25.92 16.68
C THR A 37 13.33 -24.68 16.92
N ASP A 38 14.29 -24.74 17.85
CA ASP A 38 15.20 -23.63 18.15
C ASP A 38 16.08 -23.28 16.93
N ALA A 39 16.57 -24.29 16.20
CA ALA A 39 17.31 -24.08 14.96
C ALA A 39 16.46 -23.41 13.88
N TRP A 40 15.20 -23.84 13.71
CA TRP A 40 14.28 -23.23 12.75
C TRP A 40 13.92 -21.79 13.12
N ASP A 41 13.71 -21.51 14.41
CA ASP A 41 13.45 -20.16 14.90
C ASP A 41 14.67 -19.26 14.70
N SER A 42 15.88 -19.78 14.92
CA SER A 42 17.12 -19.06 14.61
C SER A 42 17.19 -18.69 13.13
N VAL A 43 17.00 -19.65 12.23
CA VAL A 43 17.02 -19.41 10.78
C VAL A 43 15.93 -18.40 10.37
N ALA A 44 14.71 -18.52 10.89
CA ALA A 44 13.62 -17.60 10.60
C ALA A 44 13.91 -16.18 11.10
N SER A 45 14.52 -16.05 12.28
CA SER A 45 14.91 -14.77 12.86
C SER A 45 16.04 -14.11 12.07
N THR A 46 17.07 -14.88 11.70
CA THR A 46 18.21 -14.44 10.88
C THR A 46 17.75 -14.01 9.50
N LEU A 47 16.82 -14.75 8.88
CA LEU A 47 16.20 -14.37 7.62
C LEU A 47 15.44 -13.04 7.75
N THR A 48 14.59 -12.91 8.76
CA THR A 48 13.73 -11.73 8.95
C THR A 48 14.54 -10.47 9.26
N THR A 49 15.55 -10.57 10.12
CA THR A 49 16.43 -9.45 10.49
C THR A 49 17.31 -9.02 9.33
N THR A 50 17.88 -9.98 8.58
CA THR A 50 18.71 -9.68 7.41
C THR A 50 17.88 -9.06 6.29
N ALA A 51 16.70 -9.60 6.01
CA ALA A 51 15.77 -9.01 5.04
C ALA A 51 15.39 -7.58 5.45
N ARG A 52 15.13 -7.32 6.73
CA ARG A 52 14.86 -5.97 7.24
C ARG A 52 16.06 -5.03 7.08
N GLN A 53 17.28 -5.51 7.31
CA GLN A 53 18.50 -4.71 7.21
C GLN A 53 18.84 -4.34 5.77
N VAL A 54 18.72 -5.29 4.84
CA VAL A 54 19.10 -5.09 3.43
C VAL A 54 17.98 -4.42 2.63
N LEU A 55 16.74 -4.88 2.80
CA LEU A 55 15.59 -4.36 2.05
C LEU A 55 14.93 -3.15 2.72
N GLY A 56 15.23 -2.90 3.99
CA GLY A 56 14.56 -1.89 4.81
C GLY A 56 13.11 -2.26 5.16
N THR A 57 12.49 -1.42 5.99
CA THR A 57 11.04 -1.48 6.22
C THR A 57 10.35 -0.47 5.31
N THR A 58 9.66 -0.94 4.27
CA THR A 58 8.73 -0.07 3.55
C THR A 58 7.52 0.17 4.45
N SER A 59 7.31 1.42 4.90
CA SER A 59 6.06 1.78 5.56
C SER A 59 4.91 1.40 4.62
N LYS A 60 3.97 0.57 5.10
CA LYS A 60 2.75 0.27 4.37
C LYS A 60 1.99 1.59 4.20
N ARG A 61 2.22 2.26 3.08
CA ARG A 61 1.29 3.27 2.61
C ARG A 61 0.09 2.47 2.14
N ASN A 62 -0.99 2.51 2.91
CA ASN A 62 -2.28 1.98 2.47
C ASN A 62 -2.67 2.82 1.25
N ARG A 63 -2.23 2.40 0.06
CA ARG A 63 -2.72 2.96 -1.20
C ARG A 63 -4.18 2.56 -1.29
N ASP A 64 -5.04 3.39 -0.75
CA ASP A 64 -6.47 3.28 -0.95
C ASP A 64 -6.90 4.23 -2.08
N TRP A 65 -8.13 4.03 -2.55
CA TRP A 65 -8.70 4.83 -3.63
C TRP A 65 -8.73 6.34 -3.32
N PHE A 66 -8.68 6.72 -2.05
CA PHE A 66 -8.75 8.11 -1.61
C PHE A 66 -7.38 8.78 -1.70
N ASP A 67 -6.33 8.11 -1.20
CA ASP A 67 -4.95 8.62 -1.22
C ASP A 67 -4.45 8.84 -2.66
N GLU A 68 -4.86 8.00 -3.60
CA GLU A 68 -4.49 8.13 -5.02
C GLU A 68 -5.18 9.30 -5.74
N GLN A 69 -6.33 9.76 -5.25
CA GLN A 69 -7.18 10.77 -5.91
C GLN A 69 -7.32 12.04 -5.07
N ARG A 70 -6.47 12.21 -4.05
CA ARG A 70 -6.61 13.25 -3.02
C ARG A 70 -6.72 14.66 -3.59
N ASP A 71 -5.94 14.97 -4.63
CA ASP A 71 -5.92 16.31 -5.22
C ASP A 71 -7.22 16.61 -5.98
N ASP A 72 -7.76 15.63 -6.71
CA ASP A 72 -9.04 15.78 -7.40
C ASP A 72 -10.21 15.90 -6.42
N ILE A 73 -10.18 15.11 -5.33
CA ILE A 73 -11.16 15.21 -4.24
C ILE A 73 -11.10 16.61 -3.60
N ARG A 74 -9.89 17.16 -3.41
CA ARG A 74 -9.71 18.51 -2.88
C ARG A 74 -10.28 19.58 -3.81
N ALA A 75 -10.13 19.41 -5.13
CA ALA A 75 -10.72 20.31 -6.12
C ALA A 75 -12.27 20.29 -6.05
N LEU A 76 -12.88 19.09 -6.01
CA LEU A 76 -14.33 18.93 -5.88
C LEU A 76 -14.88 19.58 -4.58
N LEU A 77 -14.19 19.39 -3.46
CA LEU A 77 -14.55 20.00 -2.19
C LEU A 77 -14.43 21.53 -2.23
N THR A 78 -13.41 22.05 -2.91
CA THR A 78 -13.21 23.49 -3.08
C THR A 78 -14.38 24.13 -3.82
N GLU A 79 -14.83 23.53 -4.92
CA GLU A 79 -15.99 24.03 -5.67
C GLU A 79 -17.29 23.95 -4.88
N GLN A 80 -17.50 22.85 -4.16
CA GLN A 80 -18.65 22.72 -3.26
C GLN A 80 -18.66 23.78 -2.17
N HIS A 81 -17.50 24.07 -1.57
CA HIS A 81 -17.37 25.07 -0.51
C HIS A 81 -17.63 26.48 -1.05
N LYS A 82 -17.12 26.82 -2.25
CA LYS A 82 -17.40 28.10 -2.92
C LYS A 82 -18.91 28.28 -3.18
N ALA A 83 -19.56 27.25 -3.73
CA ALA A 83 -21.00 27.29 -3.98
C ALA A 83 -21.81 27.44 -2.67
N HIS A 84 -21.38 26.78 -1.60
CA HIS A 84 -22.00 26.89 -0.29
C HIS A 84 -21.84 28.30 0.32
N ALA A 85 -20.63 28.86 0.26
CA ALA A 85 -20.36 30.23 0.72
C ALA A 85 -21.21 31.26 -0.04
N THR A 86 -21.41 31.06 -1.34
CA THR A 86 -22.28 31.91 -2.16
C THR A 86 -23.74 31.86 -1.70
N VAL A 87 -24.24 30.67 -1.34
CA VAL A 87 -25.60 30.52 -0.80
C VAL A 87 -25.75 31.17 0.57
N LEU A 88 -24.73 31.08 1.44
CA LEU A 88 -24.73 31.74 2.75
C LEU A 88 -24.78 33.26 2.63
N GLN A 89 -24.07 33.83 1.66
CA GLN A 89 -24.05 35.28 1.40
C GLN A 89 -25.35 35.76 0.73
N ASN A 90 -25.89 34.99 -0.22
CA ASN A 90 -27.08 35.37 -0.97
C ASN A 90 -27.92 34.13 -1.36
N PRO A 91 -28.95 33.78 -0.57
CA PRO A 91 -29.66 32.51 -0.71
C PRO A 91 -30.76 32.52 -1.79
N THR A 92 -30.39 32.89 -3.03
CA THR A 92 -31.31 32.88 -4.19
C THR A 92 -31.59 31.46 -4.71
N PRO A 93 -32.71 31.25 -5.43
CA PRO A 93 -32.99 29.98 -6.09
C PRO A 93 -31.87 29.52 -7.03
N VAL A 94 -31.25 30.46 -7.76
CA VAL A 94 -30.12 30.17 -8.67
C VAL A 94 -28.90 29.68 -7.90
N ASN A 95 -28.53 30.34 -6.79
CA ASN A 95 -27.38 29.92 -5.99
C ASN A 95 -27.61 28.55 -5.33
N ARG A 96 -28.85 28.28 -4.90
CA ARG A 96 -29.24 26.96 -4.39
C ARG A 96 -29.11 25.89 -5.46
N ALA A 97 -29.53 26.16 -6.70
CA ALA A 97 -29.37 25.23 -7.82
C ALA A 97 -27.89 24.94 -8.11
N ARG A 98 -27.02 25.96 -8.11
CA ARG A 98 -25.56 25.79 -8.30
C ARG A 98 -24.93 24.93 -7.21
N LEU A 99 -25.36 25.07 -5.95
CA LEU A 99 -24.89 24.22 -4.85
C LEU A 99 -25.35 22.76 -5.02
N VAL A 100 -26.59 22.53 -5.48
CA VAL A 100 -27.09 21.17 -5.78
C VAL A 100 -26.29 20.55 -6.93
N GLU A 101 -25.99 21.32 -7.97
CA GLU A 101 -25.16 20.88 -9.08
C GLU A 101 -23.73 20.53 -8.64
N ALA A 102 -23.07 21.39 -7.87
CA ALA A 102 -21.72 21.14 -7.34
C ALA A 102 -21.68 19.87 -6.46
N ARG A 103 -22.70 19.66 -5.63
CA ARG A 103 -22.86 18.42 -4.84
C ARG A 103 -23.04 17.19 -5.71
N SER A 104 -23.88 17.30 -6.74
CA SER A 104 -24.17 16.19 -7.65
C SER A 104 -22.94 15.81 -8.48
N CYS A 105 -22.18 16.82 -8.95
CA CYS A 105 -20.91 16.63 -9.64
C CYS A 105 -19.90 15.92 -8.74
N ALA A 106 -19.65 16.45 -7.54
CA ALA A 106 -18.72 15.83 -6.58
C ALA A 106 -19.09 14.37 -6.27
N GLN A 107 -20.38 14.09 -6.07
CA GLN A 107 -20.84 12.74 -5.77
C GLN A 107 -20.65 11.78 -6.96
N ARG A 108 -20.86 12.25 -8.19
CA ARG A 108 -20.64 11.45 -9.40
C ARG A 108 -19.16 11.13 -9.59
N GLU A 109 -18.29 12.14 -9.51
CA GLU A 109 -16.85 11.94 -9.71
C GLU A 109 -16.24 11.06 -8.61
N LEU A 110 -16.64 11.24 -7.35
CA LEU A 110 -16.19 10.37 -6.25
C LEU A 110 -16.56 8.90 -6.47
N ARG A 111 -17.79 8.63 -6.95
CA ARG A 111 -18.20 7.25 -7.28
C ARG A 111 -17.37 6.67 -8.42
N LYS A 112 -17.11 7.49 -9.45
CA LYS A 112 -16.30 7.08 -10.60
C LYS A 112 -14.87 6.71 -10.18
N MET A 113 -14.19 7.60 -9.45
CA MET A 113 -12.84 7.38 -8.92
C MET A 113 -12.76 6.11 -8.07
N LYS A 114 -13.72 5.91 -7.16
CA LYS A 114 -13.79 4.71 -6.33
C LYS A 114 -13.97 3.45 -7.18
N ASN A 115 -14.88 3.47 -8.15
CA ASN A 115 -15.16 2.33 -9.00
C ASN A 115 -13.95 1.97 -9.87
N GLU A 116 -13.31 2.96 -10.49
CA GLU A 116 -12.10 2.76 -11.30
C GLU A 116 -10.99 2.09 -10.48
N TRP A 117 -10.79 2.52 -9.23
CA TRP A 117 -9.81 1.91 -8.35
C TRP A 117 -10.14 0.45 -8.02
N TRP A 118 -11.39 0.14 -7.67
CA TRP A 118 -11.80 -1.24 -7.39
C TRP A 118 -11.74 -2.14 -8.62
N THR A 119 -12.13 -1.64 -9.79
CA THR A 119 -12.02 -2.37 -11.06
C THR A 119 -10.56 -2.69 -11.35
N ARG A 120 -9.66 -1.70 -11.23
CA ARG A 120 -8.23 -1.93 -11.42
C ARG A 120 -7.67 -2.96 -10.43
N LEU A 121 -8.02 -2.83 -9.15
CA LEU A 121 -7.57 -3.77 -8.13
C LEU A 121 -8.06 -5.20 -8.43
N ALA A 122 -9.33 -5.35 -8.82
CA ALA A 122 -9.88 -6.65 -9.20
C ALA A 122 -9.14 -7.25 -10.41
N THR A 123 -8.84 -6.46 -11.43
CA THR A 123 -8.06 -6.92 -12.59
C THR A 123 -6.64 -7.31 -12.22
N GLU A 124 -6.01 -6.58 -11.29
CA GLU A 124 -4.67 -6.88 -10.80
C GLU A 124 -4.66 -8.21 -10.04
N ILE A 125 -5.61 -8.42 -9.12
CA ILE A 125 -5.76 -9.67 -8.37
C ILE A 125 -6.01 -10.85 -9.31
N GLN A 126 -6.93 -10.70 -10.27
CA GLN A 126 -7.22 -11.74 -11.25
C GLN A 126 -5.97 -12.10 -12.07
N GLY A 127 -5.19 -11.09 -12.48
CA GLY A 127 -3.95 -11.31 -13.22
C GLY A 127 -2.86 -12.05 -12.45
N TYR A 128 -2.92 -12.09 -11.11
CA TYR A 128 -2.04 -12.95 -10.31
C TYR A 128 -2.56 -14.39 -10.20
N ALA A 129 -3.87 -14.61 -10.30
CA ALA A 129 -4.47 -15.94 -10.25
C ALA A 129 -4.39 -16.68 -11.61
N ASP A 130 -4.42 -15.93 -12.71
CA ASP A 130 -4.34 -16.48 -14.09
C ASP A 130 -2.90 -16.83 -14.51
N LYS A 131 -1.89 -16.41 -13.73
CA LYS A 131 -0.46 -16.71 -13.94
C LYS A 131 -0.04 -17.91 -13.11
#